data_AF-A0A933CFS1-F1
#
_entry.id   AF-A0A933CFS1-F1
#
_cell.length_a   1.000
_cell.length_b   1.000
_cell.length_c   1.000
_cell.angle_alpha   90.00
_cell.angle_beta   90.00
_cell.angle_gamma   90.00
#
_symmetry.space_group_name_H-M   'P 1'
#
loop_
_entity.id
_entity.type
_entity.pdbx_description
1 polymer ?
#
loop_
_entity_poly.entity_id
_entity_poly.type
_entity_poly.pdbx_seq_one_letter_code
_entity_poly.pdbx_strand_id
1 'polypeptide(L)'
;MRIVSYVRTRRAGALVAAALLAAGCGEPIVPRSPEALYALAKEQMANANYAPALDTLARVAREGKGSALGRRAQVLHVVVLGGMARGLKEVAESYLVGSQEAGAAAYASQMRSIAMDYFGRARGLSIEMVEALDRLRQQPLQPLPVDFPVAASPGTGNPTLTKVRQGSWVEDPDRTRAEKEKIVEGMAGLLARLGGAGDDAGQLRARLQELDPADFYLGAARELLSMSSIYRAEALKDPRMFRLYHERALTLAERAAQVAAAGGDARQQQESAELQRLCREVLKKKS
;
A
#
# COMPACT_ATOMS: atom_id res chain seq x y z
N MET A 1 -5.97 -37.16 -75.44
CA MET A 1 -6.60 -38.51 -75.39
C MET A 1 -6.36 -39.08 -74.00
N ARG A 2 -7.41 -39.68 -73.41
CA ARG A 2 -7.57 -40.19 -72.02
C ARG A 2 -7.94 -39.19 -70.92
N ILE A 3 -9.26 -39.09 -70.80
CA ILE A 3 -10.06 -38.86 -69.59
C ILE A 3 -9.82 -40.02 -68.61
N VAL A 4 -9.61 -39.74 -67.33
CA VAL A 4 -10.13 -40.57 -66.23
C VAL A 4 -10.54 -39.65 -65.07
N SER A 5 -11.85 -39.58 -64.87
CA SER A 5 -12.53 -39.01 -63.72
C SER A 5 -12.44 -39.98 -62.53
N TYR A 6 -12.27 -39.48 -61.30
CA TYR A 6 -12.75 -40.17 -60.11
C TYR A 6 -13.51 -39.19 -59.20
N VAL A 7 -14.71 -39.62 -58.86
CA VAL A 7 -15.74 -38.95 -58.08
C VAL A 7 -15.87 -39.70 -56.75
N ARG A 8 -16.29 -38.97 -55.69
CA ARG A 8 -16.86 -39.44 -54.41
C ARG A 8 -15.83 -40.08 -53.44
N THR A 9 -15.90 -39.92 -52.11
CA THR A 9 -16.98 -39.49 -51.21
C THR A 9 -16.42 -39.26 -49.79
N ARG A 10 -17.22 -38.55 -48.97
CA ARG A 10 -17.43 -38.67 -47.51
C ARG A 10 -16.57 -37.83 -46.54
N ARG A 11 -17.29 -36.82 -46.01
CA ARG A 11 -17.20 -36.24 -44.67
C ARG A 11 -17.08 -37.32 -43.59
N ALA A 12 -16.22 -37.06 -42.59
CA ALA A 12 -16.45 -37.18 -41.15
C ALA A 12 -15.09 -37.35 -40.46
N GLY A 13 -14.61 -36.31 -39.79
CA GLY A 13 -13.32 -36.34 -39.11
C GLY A 13 -13.21 -35.24 -38.07
N ALA A 14 -13.75 -35.53 -36.89
CA ALA A 14 -13.30 -35.06 -35.58
C ALA A 14 -13.28 -33.54 -35.30
N LEU A 15 -14.39 -33.10 -34.70
CA LEU A 15 -14.43 -32.12 -33.62
C LEU A 15 -13.40 -32.46 -32.52
N VAL A 16 -12.22 -31.86 -32.52
CA VAL A 16 -11.34 -31.77 -31.34
C VAL A 16 -10.57 -30.45 -31.36
N ALA A 17 -11.25 -29.34 -31.04
CA ALA A 17 -10.60 -28.04 -30.85
C ALA A 17 -11.37 -27.14 -29.86
N ALA A 18 -11.89 -27.72 -28.77
CA ALA A 18 -12.65 -26.97 -27.76
C ALA A 18 -12.41 -27.45 -26.31
N ALA A 19 -11.21 -27.95 -25.99
CA ALA A 19 -10.89 -28.45 -24.65
C ALA A 19 -9.51 -27.98 -24.11
N LEU A 20 -8.99 -26.85 -24.60
CA LEU A 20 -7.72 -26.26 -24.15
C LEU A 20 -7.86 -24.88 -23.50
N LEU A 21 -9.06 -24.51 -23.04
CA LEU A 21 -9.34 -23.19 -22.43
C LEU A 21 -9.76 -23.22 -20.95
N ALA A 22 -9.61 -24.34 -20.25
CA ALA A 22 -10.07 -24.47 -18.85
C ALA A 22 -9.00 -24.89 -17.84
N ALA A 23 -7.73 -24.58 -18.10
CA ALA A 23 -6.68 -24.62 -17.08
C ALA A 23 -6.44 -23.23 -16.46
N GLY A 24 -7.53 -22.51 -16.15
CA GLY A 24 -7.46 -21.40 -15.21
C GLY A 24 -7.53 -21.98 -13.80
N CYS A 25 -6.40 -22.05 -13.10
CA CYS A 25 -6.35 -22.37 -11.67
C CYS A 25 -6.96 -21.22 -10.86
N GLY A 26 -8.26 -20.99 -11.00
CA GLY A 26 -9.05 -20.22 -10.05
C GLY A 26 -9.71 -21.21 -9.11
N GLU A 27 -9.43 -21.09 -7.81
CA GLU A 27 -10.24 -21.79 -6.81
C GLU A 27 -11.73 -21.46 -7.04
N PRO A 28 -12.64 -22.43 -6.90
CA PRO A 28 -14.06 -22.19 -7.08
C PRO A 28 -14.51 -21.05 -6.16
N ILE A 29 -15.23 -20.07 -6.72
CA ILE A 29 -15.81 -18.95 -5.96
C ILE A 29 -16.94 -19.52 -5.11
N VAL A 30 -16.59 -20.02 -3.93
CA VAL A 30 -17.58 -20.37 -2.91
C VAL A 30 -18.21 -19.06 -2.42
N PRO A 31 -19.54 -18.90 -2.49
CA PRO A 31 -20.18 -17.73 -1.92
C PRO A 31 -19.90 -17.72 -0.41
N ARG A 32 -19.18 -16.70 0.04
CA ARG A 32 -18.84 -16.47 1.46
C ARG A 32 -19.56 -15.22 1.92
N SER A 33 -19.98 -15.17 3.19
CA SER A 33 -20.50 -13.93 3.76
C SER A 33 -19.40 -12.87 3.87
N PRO A 34 -19.75 -11.57 3.95
CA PRO A 34 -18.76 -10.51 4.17
C PRO A 34 -17.86 -10.73 5.39
N GLU A 35 -18.38 -11.32 6.47
CA GLU A 35 -17.63 -11.65 7.69
C GLU A 35 -16.60 -12.75 7.41
N ALA A 36 -16.98 -13.80 6.67
CA ALA A 36 -16.09 -14.87 6.29
C ALA A 36 -14.98 -14.40 5.33
N LEU A 37 -15.31 -13.47 4.43
CA LEU A 37 -14.31 -12.82 3.57
C LEU A 37 -13.36 -11.93 4.37
N TYR A 38 -13.86 -11.17 5.34
CA TYR A 38 -13.02 -10.34 6.21
C TYR A 38 -12.06 -11.19 7.06
N ALA A 39 -12.55 -12.31 7.61
CA ALA A 39 -11.71 -13.28 8.32
C ALA A 39 -10.64 -13.89 7.42
N LEU A 40 -11.00 -14.26 6.18
CA LEU A 40 -10.04 -14.77 5.18
C LEU A 40 -8.95 -13.73 4.87
N ALA A 41 -9.32 -12.46 4.68
CA ALA A 41 -8.34 -11.41 4.43
C ALA A 41 -7.34 -11.30 5.59
N LYS A 42 -7.82 -11.39 6.84
CA LYS A 42 -6.97 -11.38 8.03
C LYS A 42 -6.01 -12.57 8.07
N GLU A 43 -6.48 -13.76 7.71
CA GLU A 43 -5.65 -14.96 7.61
C GLU A 43 -4.59 -14.82 6.50
N GLN A 44 -4.97 -14.33 5.33
CA GLN A 44 -4.05 -14.07 4.23
C GLN A 44 -2.95 -13.08 4.66
N MET A 45 -3.31 -12.01 5.37
CA MET A 45 -2.35 -11.06 5.93
C MET A 45 -1.41 -11.70 6.96
N ALA A 46 -1.95 -12.53 7.87
CA ALA A 46 -1.15 -13.24 8.86
C ALA A 46 -0.11 -14.18 8.21
N ASN A 47 -0.44 -14.73 7.04
CA ASN A 47 0.42 -15.58 6.22
C ASN A 47 1.28 -14.78 5.20
N ALA A 48 1.35 -13.45 5.33
CA ALA A 48 2.07 -12.55 4.42
C ALA A 48 1.62 -12.58 2.94
N ASN A 49 0.39 -13.05 2.67
CA ASN A 49 -0.25 -13.07 1.35
C ASN A 49 -1.02 -11.76 1.11
N TYR A 50 -0.30 -10.64 0.98
CA TYR A 50 -0.93 -9.32 0.94
C TYR A 50 -1.72 -9.02 -0.33
N ALA A 51 -1.28 -9.46 -1.50
CA ALA A 51 -2.03 -9.23 -2.75
C ALA A 51 -3.42 -9.91 -2.74
N PRO A 52 -3.55 -11.21 -2.39
CA PRO A 52 -4.86 -11.82 -2.18
C PRO A 52 -5.71 -11.14 -1.09
N ALA A 53 -5.05 -10.64 -0.02
CA ALA A 53 -5.74 -9.90 1.02
C ALA A 53 -6.36 -8.60 0.50
N LEU A 54 -5.65 -7.85 -0.35
CA LEU A 54 -6.16 -6.62 -0.96
C LEU A 54 -7.42 -6.88 -1.79
N ASP A 55 -7.41 -7.91 -2.64
CA ASP A 55 -8.58 -8.30 -3.44
C ASP A 55 -9.77 -8.70 -2.56
N THR A 56 -9.50 -9.46 -1.51
CA THR A 56 -10.52 -9.91 -0.55
C THR A 56 -11.11 -8.72 0.21
N LEU A 57 -10.29 -7.77 0.67
CA LEU A 57 -10.74 -6.56 1.37
C LEU A 57 -11.54 -5.63 0.45
N ALA A 58 -11.12 -5.48 -0.81
CA ALA A 58 -11.87 -4.74 -1.81
C ALA A 58 -13.27 -5.32 -2.01
N ARG A 59 -13.38 -6.66 -2.03
CA ARG A 59 -14.66 -7.36 -2.11
C ARG A 59 -15.54 -7.12 -0.88
N VAL A 60 -14.99 -7.25 0.33
CA VAL A 60 -15.73 -6.96 1.58
C VAL A 60 -16.21 -5.51 1.61
N ALA A 61 -15.37 -4.55 1.22
CA ALA A 61 -15.73 -3.14 1.17
C ALA A 61 -16.88 -2.85 0.19
N ARG A 62 -16.93 -3.58 -0.94
CA ARG A 62 -17.99 -3.46 -1.95
C ARG A 62 -19.29 -4.11 -1.50
N GLU A 63 -19.23 -5.33 -0.98
CA GLU A 63 -20.42 -6.09 -0.53
C GLU A 63 -21.00 -5.51 0.75
N GLY A 64 -20.16 -4.99 1.65
CA GLY A 64 -20.55 -4.34 2.89
C GLY A 64 -20.69 -2.81 2.79
N LYS A 65 -21.00 -2.25 1.62
CA LYS A 65 -21.06 -0.79 1.42
C LYS A 65 -22.00 -0.13 2.43
N GLY A 66 -21.50 0.87 3.16
CA GLY A 66 -22.26 1.59 4.19
C GLY A 66 -22.34 0.88 5.54
N SER A 67 -21.90 -0.38 5.65
CA SER A 67 -21.82 -1.09 6.93
C SER A 67 -20.54 -0.77 7.68
N ALA A 68 -20.51 -1.03 9.00
CA ALA A 68 -19.30 -0.89 9.80
C ALA A 68 -18.18 -1.83 9.32
N LEU A 69 -18.53 -3.06 8.92
CA LEU A 69 -17.57 -4.04 8.39
C LEU A 69 -16.96 -3.56 7.06
N GLY A 70 -17.77 -3.03 6.15
CA GLY A 70 -17.27 -2.47 4.89
C GLY A 70 -16.30 -1.31 5.12
N ARG A 71 -16.59 -0.42 6.10
CA ARG A 71 -15.65 0.66 6.50
C ARG A 71 -14.35 0.12 7.09
N ARG A 72 -14.42 -0.88 7.98
CA ARG A 72 -13.21 -1.54 8.53
C ARG A 72 -12.36 -2.17 7.43
N ALA A 73 -12.99 -2.83 6.46
CA ALA A 73 -12.29 -3.39 5.31
C ALA A 73 -11.63 -2.31 4.45
N GLN A 74 -12.27 -1.15 4.24
CA GLN A 74 -11.66 -0.03 3.52
C GLN A 74 -10.44 0.55 4.27
N VAL A 75 -10.55 0.73 5.59
CA VAL A 75 -9.42 1.17 6.42
C VAL A 75 -8.27 0.17 6.35
N LEU A 76 -8.56 -1.12 6.50
CA LEU A 76 -7.54 -2.17 6.41
C LEU A 76 -6.90 -2.22 5.02
N HIS A 77 -7.67 -2.00 3.97
CA HIS A 77 -7.17 -1.91 2.60
C HIS A 77 -6.16 -0.76 2.47
N VAL A 78 -6.47 0.43 3.01
CA VAL A 78 -5.53 1.56 3.07
C VAL A 78 -4.27 1.19 3.86
N VAL A 79 -4.42 0.52 5.01
CA VAL A 79 -3.28 0.09 5.84
C VAL A 79 -2.35 -0.86 5.08
N VAL A 80 -2.90 -1.85 4.36
CA VAL A 80 -2.08 -2.81 3.61
C VAL A 80 -1.37 -2.11 2.44
N LEU A 81 -2.09 -1.33 1.64
CA LEU A 81 -1.49 -0.60 0.49
C LEU A 81 -0.39 0.35 0.96
N GLY A 82 -0.71 1.22 1.91
CA GLY A 82 0.24 2.21 2.42
C GLY A 82 1.40 1.58 3.17
N GLY A 83 1.15 0.53 3.96
CA GLY A 83 2.18 -0.18 4.69
C GLY A 83 3.17 -0.90 3.77
N MET A 84 2.67 -1.55 2.71
CA MET A 84 3.53 -2.12 1.67
C MET A 84 4.32 -1.04 0.93
N ALA A 85 3.65 0.06 0.53
CA ALA A 85 4.31 1.16 -0.17
C ALA A 85 5.44 1.78 0.69
N ARG A 86 5.19 1.98 1.98
CA ARG A 86 6.16 2.48 2.95
C ARG A 86 7.34 1.53 3.11
N GLY A 87 7.09 0.24 3.33
CA GLY A 87 8.14 -0.76 3.46
C GLY A 87 9.05 -0.81 2.21
N LEU A 88 8.45 -0.83 1.02
CA LEU A 88 9.19 -0.83 -0.25
C LEU A 88 9.97 0.47 -0.45
N LYS A 89 9.40 1.62 -0.09
CA LYS A 89 10.10 2.91 -0.10
C LYS A 89 11.34 2.87 0.82
N GLU A 90 11.23 2.36 2.03
CA GLU A 90 12.39 2.26 2.95
C GLU A 90 13.50 1.34 2.41
N VAL A 91 13.12 0.25 1.73
CA VAL A 91 14.10 -0.60 1.02
C VAL A 91 14.75 0.18 -0.12
N ALA A 92 13.97 0.90 -0.93
CA ALA A 92 14.48 1.74 -2.02
C ALA A 92 15.48 2.79 -1.53
N GLU A 93 15.13 3.51 -0.46
CA GLU A 93 15.99 4.52 0.16
C GLU A 93 17.29 3.90 0.69
N SER A 94 17.23 2.69 1.26
CA SER A 94 18.42 1.97 1.71
C SER A 94 19.39 1.65 0.57
N TYR A 95 18.87 1.17 -0.56
CA TYR A 95 19.67 0.90 -1.76
C TYR A 95 20.16 2.18 -2.45
N LEU A 96 19.38 3.25 -2.42
CA LEU A 96 19.78 4.55 -2.96
C LEU A 96 20.97 5.12 -2.18
N VAL A 97 20.94 5.07 -0.85
CA VAL A 97 22.07 5.42 0.01
C VAL A 97 23.25 4.49 -0.26
N GLY A 98 23.03 3.17 -0.28
CA GLY A 98 24.07 2.19 -0.59
C GLY A 98 24.76 2.43 -1.93
N SER A 99 24.03 2.89 -2.95
CA SER A 99 24.61 3.22 -4.25
C SER A 99 25.60 4.39 -4.21
N GLN A 100 25.48 5.29 -3.22
CA GLN A 100 26.37 6.43 -3.03
C GLN A 100 27.63 6.02 -2.24
N GLU A 101 27.49 5.03 -1.35
CA GLU A 101 28.58 4.50 -0.50
C GLU A 101 29.38 3.37 -1.17
N ALA A 102 28.87 2.78 -2.24
CA ALA A 102 29.52 1.66 -2.91
C ALA A 102 30.88 2.06 -3.51
N GLY A 103 31.95 1.38 -3.09
CA GLY A 103 33.32 1.66 -3.54
C GLY A 103 33.60 1.34 -5.02
N ALA A 104 32.74 0.54 -5.68
CA ALA A 104 32.88 0.19 -7.09
C ALA A 104 31.71 0.74 -7.91
N ALA A 105 32.00 1.44 -9.02
CA ALA A 105 31.00 2.05 -9.89
C ALA A 105 29.95 1.06 -10.45
N ALA A 106 30.36 -0.17 -10.76
CA ALA A 106 29.44 -1.22 -11.22
C ALA A 106 28.39 -1.57 -10.14
N TYR A 107 28.82 -1.69 -8.88
CA TYR A 107 27.93 -1.97 -7.75
C TYR A 107 27.03 -0.77 -7.44
N ALA A 108 27.56 0.45 -7.48
CA ALA A 108 26.78 1.67 -7.36
C ALA A 108 25.62 1.70 -8.38
N SER A 109 25.91 1.42 -9.64
CA SER A 109 24.88 1.37 -10.70
C SER A 109 23.84 0.29 -10.45
N GLN A 110 24.25 -0.90 -10.02
CA GLN A 110 23.33 -2.01 -9.75
C GLN A 110 22.41 -1.72 -8.54
N MET A 111 22.97 -1.21 -7.45
CA MET A 111 22.19 -0.81 -6.27
C MET A 111 21.21 0.32 -6.60
N ARG A 112 21.62 1.30 -7.42
CA ARG A 112 20.73 2.35 -7.91
C ARG A 112 19.58 1.78 -8.73
N SER A 113 19.85 0.81 -9.60
CA SER A 113 18.82 0.12 -10.38
C SER A 113 17.79 -0.57 -9.47
N ILE A 114 18.26 -1.30 -8.46
CA ILE A 114 17.39 -1.95 -7.45
C ILE A 114 16.56 -0.90 -6.70
N ALA A 115 17.16 0.23 -6.30
CA ALA A 115 16.42 1.32 -5.66
C ALA A 115 15.27 1.83 -6.54
N MET A 116 15.52 2.03 -7.84
CA MET A 116 14.49 2.53 -8.77
C MET A 116 13.36 1.52 -8.98
N ASP A 117 13.65 0.22 -9.01
CA ASP A 117 12.63 -0.83 -9.06
C ASP A 117 11.71 -0.77 -7.82
N TYR A 118 12.31 -0.70 -6.63
CA TYR A 118 11.53 -0.57 -5.38
C TYR A 118 10.72 0.72 -5.31
N PHE A 119 11.25 1.86 -5.76
CA PHE A 119 10.46 3.09 -5.88
C PHE A 119 9.30 2.95 -6.87
N GLY A 120 9.51 2.24 -7.99
CA GLY A 120 8.45 1.95 -8.96
C GLY A 120 7.32 1.12 -8.35
N ARG A 121 7.65 0.08 -7.59
CA ARG A 121 6.68 -0.75 -6.86
C ARG A 121 5.95 0.04 -5.78
N ALA A 122 6.67 0.83 -4.99
CA ALA A 122 6.10 1.73 -3.99
C ALA A 122 5.15 2.76 -4.60
N ARG A 123 5.50 3.32 -5.78
CA ARG A 123 4.65 4.24 -6.54
C ARG A 123 3.30 3.59 -6.87
N GLY A 124 3.27 2.38 -7.42
CA GLY A 124 2.02 1.70 -7.78
C GLY A 124 1.06 1.59 -6.59
N LEU A 125 1.55 1.00 -5.50
CA LEU A 125 0.77 0.82 -4.26
C LEU A 125 0.33 2.15 -3.63
N SER A 126 1.19 3.17 -3.66
CA SER A 126 0.85 4.49 -3.12
C SER A 126 -0.27 5.19 -3.89
N ILE A 127 -0.34 5.01 -5.22
CA ILE A 127 -1.43 5.54 -6.05
C ILE A 127 -2.73 4.82 -5.69
N GLU A 128 -2.72 3.50 -5.59
CA GLU A 128 -3.88 2.72 -5.16
C GLU A 128 -4.36 3.14 -3.76
N MET A 129 -3.41 3.43 -2.85
CA MET A 129 -3.72 3.95 -1.52
C MET A 129 -4.44 5.30 -1.59
N VAL A 130 -3.96 6.23 -2.42
CA VAL A 130 -4.61 7.54 -2.64
C VAL A 130 -6.05 7.35 -3.14
N GLU A 131 -6.27 6.45 -4.09
CA GLU A 131 -7.62 6.15 -4.58
C GLU A 131 -8.51 5.54 -3.49
N ALA A 132 -7.96 4.63 -2.67
CA ALA A 132 -8.68 4.04 -1.55
C ALA A 132 -9.08 5.11 -0.50
N LEU A 133 -8.18 6.05 -0.20
CA LEU A 133 -8.44 7.19 0.67
C LEU A 133 -9.51 8.13 0.09
N ASP A 134 -9.43 8.43 -1.21
CA ASP A 134 -10.41 9.26 -1.91
C ASP A 134 -11.82 8.62 -1.86
N ARG A 135 -11.92 7.30 -2.03
CA ARG A 135 -13.18 6.54 -1.86
C ARG A 135 -13.69 6.57 -0.42
N LEU A 136 -12.82 6.36 0.56
CA LEU A 136 -13.19 6.37 1.98
C LEU A 136 -13.71 7.75 2.42
N ARG A 137 -13.11 8.84 1.92
CA ARG A 137 -13.51 10.22 2.24
C ARG A 137 -14.91 10.60 1.76
N GLN A 138 -15.46 9.89 0.78
CA GLN A 138 -16.83 10.11 0.30
C GLN A 138 -17.89 9.71 1.33
N GLN A 139 -17.50 9.00 2.39
CA GLN A 139 -18.39 8.59 3.48
C GLN A 139 -17.87 9.16 4.81
N PRO A 140 -18.74 9.61 5.72
CA PRO A 140 -18.30 10.01 7.05
C PRO A 140 -17.71 8.78 7.77
N LEU A 141 -16.45 8.89 8.16
CA LEU A 141 -15.82 7.91 9.02
C LEU A 141 -16.34 8.11 10.44
N GLN A 142 -16.98 7.09 10.97
CA GLN A 142 -17.32 7.00 12.40
C GLN A 142 -16.17 6.31 13.13
N PRO A 143 -16.08 6.43 14.45
CA PRO A 143 -15.11 5.65 15.20
C PRO A 143 -15.27 4.14 14.93
N LEU A 144 -14.16 3.45 14.73
CA LEU A 144 -14.14 2.03 14.36
C LEU A 144 -13.24 1.24 15.30
N PRO A 145 -13.69 0.11 15.85
CA PRO A 145 -12.82 -0.73 16.63
C PRO A 145 -11.74 -1.34 15.75
N VAL A 146 -10.55 -1.45 16.32
CA VAL A 146 -9.34 -1.88 15.62
C VAL A 146 -9.09 -3.34 15.92
N ASP A 147 -9.29 -4.20 14.92
CA ASP A 147 -9.10 -5.65 15.04
C ASP A 147 -8.04 -6.20 14.07
N PHE A 148 -7.09 -5.34 13.69
CA PHE A 148 -6.13 -5.64 12.62
C PHE A 148 -5.05 -6.65 13.06
N PRO A 149 -4.75 -7.68 12.24
CA PRO A 149 -3.79 -8.73 12.57
C PRO A 149 -2.34 -8.30 12.29
N VAL A 150 -1.98 -7.06 12.62
CA VAL A 150 -0.62 -6.58 12.33
C VAL A 150 0.33 -7.08 13.42
N ALA A 151 1.34 -7.86 13.01
CA ALA A 151 2.38 -8.34 13.91
C ALA A 151 3.14 -7.17 14.52
N ALA A 152 3.60 -7.32 15.77
CA ALA A 152 4.47 -6.33 16.37
C ALA A 152 5.78 -6.29 15.58
N SER A 153 6.23 -5.09 15.19
CA SER A 153 7.56 -4.93 14.64
C SER A 153 8.58 -5.32 15.72
N PRO A 154 9.66 -6.05 15.38
CA PRO A 154 10.72 -6.37 16.32
C PRO A 154 11.45 -5.14 16.88
N GLY A 155 11.26 -3.94 16.31
CA GLY A 155 11.78 -2.65 16.82
C GLY A 155 13.29 -2.48 16.73
N THR A 156 14.05 -3.58 16.63
CA THR A 156 15.49 -3.61 16.38
C THR A 156 15.71 -3.57 14.87
N GLY A 157 16.17 -2.43 14.33
CA GLY A 157 16.28 -2.20 12.89
C GLY A 157 16.92 -3.34 12.08
N ASN A 158 16.65 -3.36 10.77
CA ASN A 158 17.05 -4.48 9.91
C ASN A 158 18.57 -4.51 9.60
N PRO A 159 19.32 -5.55 10.02
CA PRO A 159 20.78 -5.62 9.82
C PRO A 159 21.18 -5.77 8.34
N THR A 160 20.35 -6.46 7.53
CA THR A 160 20.58 -6.57 6.08
C THR A 160 20.53 -5.20 5.42
N LEU A 161 19.52 -4.38 5.72
CA LEU A 161 19.43 -3.02 5.16
C LEU A 161 20.50 -2.08 5.71
N THR A 162 21.03 -2.36 6.90
CA THR A 162 22.20 -1.63 7.42
C THR A 162 23.44 -1.92 6.56
N LYS A 163 23.68 -3.19 6.20
CA LYS A 163 24.74 -3.56 5.25
C LYS A 163 24.52 -2.93 3.87
N VAL A 164 23.28 -2.96 3.37
CA VAL A 164 22.92 -2.31 2.09
C VAL A 164 23.27 -0.83 2.13
N ARG A 165 22.91 -0.11 3.20
CA ARG A 165 23.24 1.31 3.35
C ARG A 165 24.74 1.60 3.38
N GLN A 166 25.55 0.64 3.83
CA GLN A 166 27.02 0.72 3.81
C GLN A 166 27.63 0.37 2.43
N GLY A 167 26.80 0.27 1.38
CA GLY A 167 27.25 -0.09 0.03
C GLY A 167 27.64 -1.56 -0.13
N SER A 168 27.32 -2.42 0.84
CA SER A 168 27.60 -3.85 0.77
C SER A 168 26.55 -4.58 -0.06
N TRP A 169 26.99 -5.51 -0.88
CA TRP A 169 26.11 -6.42 -1.60
C TRP A 169 25.42 -7.39 -0.62
N VAL A 170 24.16 -7.71 -0.92
CA VAL A 170 23.36 -8.70 -0.18
C VAL A 170 22.71 -9.66 -1.15
N GLU A 171 22.67 -10.93 -0.78
CA GLU A 171 22.08 -11.97 -1.61
C GLU A 171 20.55 -11.87 -1.66
N ASP A 172 19.97 -12.35 -2.75
CA ASP A 172 18.53 -12.29 -3.02
C ASP A 172 17.63 -12.84 -1.90
N PRO A 173 17.96 -13.97 -1.23
CA PRO A 173 17.17 -14.46 -0.10
C PRO A 173 17.16 -13.48 1.09
N ASP A 174 18.30 -12.85 1.38
CA ASP A 174 18.42 -11.88 2.47
C ASP A 174 17.68 -10.59 2.15
N ARG A 175 17.77 -10.12 0.90
CA ARG A 175 16.99 -9.00 0.38
C ARG A 175 15.49 -9.26 0.52
N THR A 176 15.02 -10.42 0.05
CA THR A 176 13.60 -10.79 0.08
C THR A 176 13.06 -10.89 1.50
N ARG A 177 13.84 -11.43 2.43
CA ARG A 177 13.48 -11.44 3.86
C ARG A 177 13.39 -10.03 4.44
N ALA A 178 14.38 -9.18 4.17
CA ALA A 178 14.39 -7.80 4.64
C ALA A 178 13.22 -6.98 4.08
N GLU A 179 12.85 -7.20 2.82
CA GLU A 179 11.65 -6.60 2.21
C GLU A 179 10.38 -7.00 2.97
N LYS A 180 10.18 -8.30 3.23
CA LYS A 180 9.00 -8.79 3.97
C LYS A 180 8.91 -8.20 5.37
N GLU A 181 10.02 -8.14 6.09
CA GLU A 181 10.10 -7.49 7.39
C GLU A 181 9.69 -6.02 7.29
N LYS A 182 10.23 -5.29 6.31
CA LYS A 182 9.89 -3.88 6.10
C LYS A 182 8.43 -3.62 5.74
N ILE A 183 7.79 -4.54 5.01
CA ILE A 183 6.36 -4.46 4.73
C ILE A 183 5.55 -4.59 6.04
N VAL A 184 5.91 -5.54 6.90
CA VAL A 184 5.24 -5.71 8.21
C VAL A 184 5.44 -4.47 9.09
N GLU A 185 6.66 -3.95 9.16
CA GLU A 185 6.98 -2.71 9.88
C GLU A 185 6.21 -1.52 9.33
N GLY A 186 6.15 -1.40 7.99
CA GLY A 186 5.41 -0.34 7.31
C GLY A 186 3.92 -0.38 7.63
N MET A 187 3.29 -1.55 7.63
CA MET A 187 1.88 -1.70 8.03
C MET A 187 1.66 -1.33 9.51
N ALA A 188 2.56 -1.77 10.41
CA ALA A 188 2.46 -1.46 11.83
C ALA A 188 2.63 0.04 12.10
N GLY A 189 3.63 0.66 11.47
CA GLY A 189 3.89 2.10 11.55
C GLY A 189 2.77 2.94 10.95
N LEU A 190 2.20 2.53 9.81
CA LEU A 190 1.05 3.21 9.24
C LEU A 190 -0.17 3.12 10.15
N LEU A 191 -0.47 1.93 10.68
CA LEU A 191 -1.60 1.76 11.59
C LEU A 191 -1.43 2.60 12.88
N ALA A 192 -0.23 2.65 13.44
CA ALA A 192 0.10 3.53 14.57
C ALA A 192 -0.16 5.00 14.24
N ARG A 193 0.26 5.42 13.05
CA ARG A 193 0.10 6.80 12.58
C ARG A 193 -1.36 7.17 12.36
N LEU A 194 -2.15 6.28 11.76
CA LEU A 194 -3.59 6.46 11.58
C LEU A 194 -4.35 6.44 12.91
N GLY A 195 -3.83 5.72 13.90
CA GLY A 195 -4.39 5.67 15.25
C GLY A 195 -3.96 6.79 16.18
N GLY A 196 -3.26 7.83 15.68
CA GLY A 196 -2.81 8.95 16.51
C GLY A 196 -1.61 8.64 17.44
N ALA A 197 -1.04 7.43 17.37
CA ALA A 197 0.15 7.03 18.15
C ALA A 197 1.48 7.49 17.51
N GLY A 198 1.43 8.23 16.40
CA GLY A 198 2.62 8.64 15.65
C GLY A 198 3.31 7.45 14.98
N ASP A 199 4.64 7.38 15.04
CA ASP A 199 5.42 6.25 14.51
C ASP A 199 5.69 5.14 15.54
N ASP A 200 5.16 5.25 16.77
CA ASP A 200 5.37 4.26 17.82
C ASP A 200 4.37 3.10 17.70
N ALA A 201 4.75 2.09 16.91
CA ALA A 201 3.99 0.85 16.76
C ALA A 201 3.92 0.00 18.04
N GLY A 202 4.81 0.20 19.01
CA GLY A 202 4.79 -0.52 20.29
C GLY A 202 3.64 -0.05 21.19
N GLN A 203 3.32 1.24 21.13
CA GLN A 203 2.21 1.84 21.88
C GLN A 203 0.83 1.58 21.24
N LEU A 204 0.80 1.19 19.96
CA LEU A 204 -0.42 0.98 19.20
C LEU A 204 -1.35 -0.07 19.85
N ARG A 205 -0.85 -1.26 20.21
CA ARG A 205 -1.71 -2.33 20.77
C ARG A 205 -2.30 -1.99 22.14
N ALA A 206 -1.60 -1.18 22.93
CA ALA A 206 -2.07 -0.77 24.25
C ALA A 206 -3.08 0.39 24.18
N ARG A 207 -3.02 1.21 23.12
CA ARG A 207 -3.81 2.44 23.00
C ARG A 207 -4.96 2.36 22.01
N LEU A 208 -4.84 1.56 20.96
CA LEU A 208 -5.80 1.57 19.86
C LEU A 208 -6.88 0.51 20.03
N GLN A 209 -7.84 0.80 20.90
CA GLN A 209 -9.12 0.06 20.94
C GLN A 209 -10.03 0.50 19.80
N GLU A 210 -10.00 1.80 19.49
CA GLU A 210 -10.85 2.45 18.51
C GLU A 210 -10.04 3.46 17.71
N LEU A 211 -10.36 3.57 16.42
CA LEU A 211 -9.76 4.51 15.49
C LEU A 211 -10.58 5.79 15.50
N ASP A 212 -10.01 6.86 16.02
CA ASP A 212 -10.59 8.21 15.95
C ASP A 212 -10.55 8.73 14.49
N PRO A 213 -11.66 9.25 13.94
CA PRO A 213 -11.67 9.72 12.55
C PRO A 213 -10.75 10.91 12.27
N ALA A 214 -10.55 11.83 13.21
CA ALA A 214 -9.65 12.96 13.00
C ALA A 214 -8.18 12.50 12.99
N ASP A 215 -7.79 11.63 13.93
CA ASP A 215 -6.46 11.01 13.94
C ASP A 215 -6.21 10.18 12.67
N PHE A 216 -7.22 9.47 12.16
CA PHE A 216 -7.10 8.75 10.89
C PHE A 216 -6.76 9.68 9.73
N TYR A 217 -7.52 10.77 9.55
CA TYR A 217 -7.29 11.70 8.44
C TYR A 217 -5.96 12.44 8.59
N LEU A 218 -5.58 12.81 9.81
CA LEU A 218 -4.27 13.39 10.12
C LEU A 218 -3.13 12.43 9.79
N GLY A 219 -3.23 11.18 10.24
CA GLY A 219 -2.26 10.14 9.97
C GLY A 219 -2.09 9.88 8.47
N ALA A 220 -3.21 9.80 7.75
CA ALA A 220 -3.22 9.62 6.30
C ALA A 220 -2.61 10.81 5.56
N ALA A 221 -2.91 12.05 5.99
CA ALA A 221 -2.29 13.24 5.42
C ALA A 221 -0.76 13.22 5.58
N ARG A 222 -0.26 12.85 6.76
CA ARG A 222 1.19 12.71 6.98
C ARG A 222 1.80 11.59 6.15
N GLU A 223 1.11 10.47 6.00
CA GLU A 223 1.60 9.37 5.17
C GLU A 223 1.72 9.82 3.71
N LEU A 224 0.76 10.56 3.16
CA LEU A 224 0.88 11.14 1.82
C LEU A 224 2.08 12.09 1.71
N LEU A 225 2.33 12.94 2.72
CA LEU A 225 3.51 13.80 2.72
C LEU A 225 4.81 12.99 2.75
N SER A 226 4.87 11.93 3.57
CA SER A 226 6.01 11.00 3.58
C SER A 226 6.21 10.36 2.21
N MET A 227 5.15 9.77 1.65
CA MET A 227 5.21 9.08 0.35
C MET A 227 5.52 10.02 -0.81
N SER A 228 5.22 11.31 -0.70
CA SER A 228 5.59 12.29 -1.74
C SER A 228 7.10 12.32 -2.04
N SER A 229 7.96 11.91 -1.08
CA SER A 229 9.41 11.91 -1.29
C SER A 229 9.86 10.99 -2.42
N ILE A 230 9.10 9.95 -2.77
CA ILE A 230 9.43 9.05 -3.89
C ILE A 230 9.46 9.79 -5.24
N TYR A 231 8.81 10.94 -5.33
CA TYR A 231 8.72 11.75 -6.55
C TYR A 231 9.75 12.88 -6.62
N ARG A 232 10.67 12.98 -5.64
CA ARG A 232 11.77 13.94 -5.66
C ARG A 232 12.84 13.59 -6.69
N ALA A 233 13.78 14.51 -6.91
CA ALA A 233 14.77 14.44 -7.99
C ALA A 233 15.72 13.24 -7.86
N GLU A 234 15.99 12.81 -6.64
CA GLU A 234 16.91 11.71 -6.30
C GLU A 234 16.29 10.34 -6.59
N ALA A 235 14.95 10.27 -6.61
CA ALA A 235 14.13 9.10 -6.86
C ALA A 235 13.46 9.19 -8.25
N LEU A 236 12.13 9.25 -8.32
CA LEU A 236 11.38 9.15 -9.59
C LEU A 236 11.29 10.47 -10.37
N LYS A 237 11.64 11.60 -9.77
CA LYS A 237 11.67 12.93 -10.41
C LYS A 237 10.36 13.28 -11.14
N ASP A 238 9.25 13.20 -10.42
CA ASP A 238 7.90 13.50 -10.94
C ASP A 238 7.27 14.66 -10.14
N PRO A 239 7.59 15.92 -10.49
CA PRO A 239 7.10 17.08 -9.73
C PRO A 239 5.57 17.22 -9.76
N ARG A 240 4.90 16.66 -10.77
CA ARG A 240 3.43 16.67 -10.85
C ARG A 240 2.83 15.77 -9.79
N MET A 241 3.35 14.55 -9.65
CA MET A 241 2.92 13.63 -8.60
C MET A 241 3.30 14.13 -7.20
N PHE A 242 4.49 14.73 -7.05
CA PHE A 242 4.89 15.39 -5.79
C PHE A 242 3.85 16.42 -5.34
N ARG A 243 3.39 17.27 -6.28
CA ARG A 243 2.36 18.28 -6.03
C ARG A 243 1.01 17.64 -5.70
N LEU A 244 0.56 16.65 -6.48
CA LEU A 244 -0.71 15.95 -6.26
C LEU A 244 -0.81 15.36 -4.85
N TYR A 245 0.27 14.77 -4.33
CA TYR A 245 0.30 14.23 -2.98
C TYR A 245 0.12 15.31 -1.90
N HIS A 246 0.69 16.51 -2.11
CA HIS A 246 0.46 17.65 -1.21
C HIS A 246 -0.98 18.19 -1.30
N GLU A 247 -1.60 18.19 -2.48
CA GLU A 247 -3.00 18.58 -2.67
C GLU A 247 -3.96 17.60 -1.96
N ARG A 248 -3.68 16.29 -2.07
CA ARG A 248 -4.45 15.24 -1.39
C ARG A 248 -4.22 15.26 0.13
N ALA A 249 -2.97 15.47 0.57
CA ALA A 249 -2.66 15.65 1.99
C ALA A 249 -3.38 16.88 2.58
N LEU A 250 -3.42 18.01 1.86
CA LEU A 250 -4.18 19.20 2.27
C LEU A 250 -5.66 18.88 2.45
N THR A 251 -6.25 18.16 1.49
CA THR A 251 -7.66 17.77 1.54
C THR A 251 -7.98 16.91 2.76
N LEU A 252 -7.08 15.99 3.13
CA LEU A 252 -7.23 15.16 4.32
C LEU A 252 -7.04 15.96 5.61
N ALA A 253 -6.08 16.90 5.64
CA ALA A 253 -5.87 17.78 6.79
C ALA A 253 -7.05 18.73 7.03
N GLU A 254 -7.68 19.23 5.96
CA GLU A 254 -8.91 20.03 6.05
C GLU A 254 -10.08 19.18 6.55
N ARG A 255 -10.17 17.91 6.13
CA ARG A 255 -11.18 16.98 6.64
C ARG A 255 -10.96 16.68 8.13
N ALA A 256 -9.72 16.46 8.55
CA ALA A 256 -9.37 16.28 9.95
C ALA A 256 -9.80 17.49 10.79
N ALA A 257 -9.54 18.71 10.32
CA ALA A 257 -9.92 19.94 11.02
C ALA A 257 -11.44 20.03 11.24
N GLN A 258 -12.24 19.65 10.23
CA GLN A 258 -13.71 19.62 10.33
C GLN A 258 -14.18 18.64 11.41
N VAL A 259 -13.58 17.44 11.46
CA VAL A 259 -13.93 16.43 12.46
C VAL A 259 -13.48 16.86 13.86
N ALA A 260 -12.25 17.37 13.99
CA ALA A 260 -11.68 17.84 15.26
C ALA A 260 -12.42 19.05 15.83
N ALA A 261 -12.96 19.94 14.97
CA ALA A 261 -13.81 21.04 15.39
C ALA A 261 -15.14 20.55 15.99
N ALA A 262 -15.72 19.49 15.44
CA ALA A 262 -16.92 18.88 15.99
C ALA A 262 -16.67 18.13 17.31
N GLY A 263 -15.47 17.56 17.48
CA GLY A 263 -15.07 16.85 18.71
C GLY A 263 -14.49 17.74 19.81
N GLY A 264 -14.05 18.97 19.50
CA GLY A 264 -13.47 19.91 20.46
C GLY A 264 -12.01 19.61 20.86
N ASP A 265 -11.27 18.75 20.14
CA ASP A 265 -9.88 18.42 20.45
C ASP A 265 -8.92 19.49 19.88
N ALA A 266 -8.36 20.33 20.76
CA ALA A 266 -7.43 21.39 20.41
C ALA A 266 -6.10 20.88 19.81
N ARG A 267 -5.62 19.69 20.24
CA ARG A 267 -4.38 19.09 19.71
C ARG A 267 -4.58 18.76 18.23
N GLN A 268 -5.66 18.06 17.90
CA GLN A 268 -5.96 17.67 16.52
C GLN A 268 -6.21 18.90 15.64
N GLN A 269 -6.85 19.95 16.16
CA GLN A 269 -7.04 21.21 15.44
C GLN A 269 -5.70 21.89 15.13
N GLN A 270 -4.83 22.05 16.12
CA GLN A 270 -3.50 22.65 15.93
C GLN A 270 -2.68 21.86 14.90
N GLU A 271 -2.67 20.54 15.02
CA GLU A 271 -1.93 19.65 14.13
C GLU A 271 -2.47 19.67 12.70
N SER A 272 -3.79 19.75 12.53
CA SER A 272 -4.42 19.93 11.22
C SER A 272 -4.03 21.27 10.58
N ALA A 273 -3.97 22.34 11.36
CA ALA A 273 -3.60 23.67 10.88
C ALA A 273 -2.14 23.72 10.43
N GLU A 274 -1.25 23.06 11.17
CA GLU A 274 0.16 22.92 10.79
C GLU A 274 0.32 22.18 9.46
N LEU A 275 -0.34 21.03 9.30
CA LEU A 275 -0.30 20.26 8.05
C LEU A 275 -0.85 21.06 6.87
N GLN A 276 -1.95 21.79 7.07
CA GLN A 276 -2.49 22.68 6.04
C GLN A 276 -1.49 23.76 5.63
N ARG A 277 -0.80 24.38 6.60
CA ARG A 277 0.23 25.38 6.34
C ARG A 277 1.37 24.79 5.51
N LEU A 278 1.92 23.65 5.92
CA LEU A 278 3.01 22.96 5.20
C LEU A 278 2.63 22.64 3.76
N CYS A 279 1.43 22.09 3.54
CA CYS A 279 0.95 21.78 2.20
C CYS A 279 0.81 23.05 1.35
N ARG A 280 0.18 24.10 1.88
CA ARG A 280 -0.01 25.38 1.16
C ARG A 280 1.31 26.06 0.81
N GLU A 281 2.32 25.97 1.67
CA GLU A 281 3.66 26.50 1.37
C GLU A 281 4.32 25.81 0.17
N VAL A 282 4.22 24.48 0.10
CA VAL A 282 4.73 23.71 -1.05
C VAL A 282 3.93 24.04 -2.31
N LEU A 283 2.61 24.11 -2.22
CA LEU A 283 1.73 24.36 -3.37
C LEU A 283 1.84 25.80 -3.93
N LYS A 284 2.30 26.76 -3.12
CA LYS A 284 2.62 28.14 -3.55
C LYS A 284 3.95 28.25 -4.27
N LYS A 285 4.93 27.38 -3.97
CA LYS A 285 6.24 27.39 -4.63
C LYS A 285 6.06 26.87 -6.08
N LYS A 286 5.92 27.82 -7.02
CA LYS A 286 5.78 27.67 -8.49
C LYS A 286 4.39 27.25 -9.00
N SER A 287 3.49 28.24 -9.02
CA SER A 287 2.92 28.74 -10.28
C SER A 287 3.95 29.62 -10.99
#